data_AF-A0A7T8GQU2-F1
#
_entry.id   AF-A0A7T8GQU2-F1
#
_cell.length_a   1.000
_cell.length_b   1.000
_cell.length_c   1.000
_cell.angle_alpha   90.00
_cell.angle_beta   90.00
_cell.angle_gamma   90.00
#
_symmetry.space_group_name_H-M   'P 1'
#
loop_
_entity.id
_entity.type
_entity.pdbx_description
1 polymer ?
#
loop_
_entity_poly.entity_id
_entity_poly.type
_entity_poly.pdbx_seq_one_letter_code
_entity_poly.pdbx_strand_id
1 'polypeptide(L)' 'MDSVASGPPYTFQQDSAPAHKAKLVQSWLKEECAQLLGLQHLAPNSTDLTPCDYYL' A
#
# COMPACT_ATOMS: atom_id res chain seq x y z
N MET A 1 -9.44 14.31 -16.84
CA MET A 1 -8.40 14.67 -15.86
C MET A 1 -9.04 14.51 -14.51
N ASP A 2 -8.99 13.29 -14.00
CA ASP A 2 -9.63 12.90 -12.77
C ASP A 2 -9.07 13.74 -11.63
N SER A 3 -9.96 14.44 -10.94
CA SER A 3 -9.64 15.24 -9.78
C SER A 3 -9.02 14.32 -8.73
N VAL A 4 -7.70 14.37 -8.56
CA VAL A 4 -7.05 13.89 -7.33
C VAL A 4 -7.83 14.48 -6.16
N ALA A 5 -8.32 13.61 -5.27
CA ALA A 5 -9.15 14.03 -4.15
C ALA A 5 -8.42 15.16 -3.40
N SER A 6 -9.11 16.28 -3.18
CA SER A 6 -8.68 17.43 -2.37
C SER A 6 -8.61 17.06 -0.86
N GLY A 7 -8.20 15.83 -0.55
CA GLY A 7 -8.14 15.27 0.80
C GLY A 7 -6.75 15.40 1.43
N PRO A 8 -6.63 15.09 2.74
CA PRO A 8 -5.36 15.02 3.42
C PRO A 8 -4.39 14.07 2.71
N PRO A 9 -3.06 14.26 2.85
CA PRO A 9 -2.08 13.31 2.31
C PRO A 9 -2.40 11.91 2.85
N TYR A 10 -2.57 10.94 1.95
CA TYR A 10 -2.83 9.55 2.29
C TYR A 10 -1.55 8.73 2.13
N THR A 11 -1.44 7.66 2.91
CA THR A 11 -0.38 6.66 2.78
C THR A 11 -0.99 5.37 2.30
N PHE A 12 -0.51 4.84 1.18
CA PHE A 12 -0.95 3.54 0.67
C PHE A 12 -0.27 2.40 1.43
N GLN A 13 -1.06 1.46 1.94
CA GLN A 13 -0.60 0.22 2.58
C GLN A 13 -1.16 -0.98 1.81
N GLN A 14 -0.34 -2.01 1.63
CA GLN A 14 -0.69 -3.30 1.01
C GLN A 14 0.07 -4.42 1.73
N ASP A 15 -0.34 -5.68 1.62
CA ASP A 15 0.39 -6.80 2.22
C ASP A 15 1.69 -7.15 1.45
N SER A 16 2.36 -8.23 1.87
CA SER A 16 3.59 -8.71 1.23
C SER A 16 3.39 -9.83 0.19
N ALA A 17 2.18 -9.98 -0.37
CA ALA A 17 1.89 -11.00 -1.37
C ALA A 17 2.85 -10.88 -2.59
N PRO A 18 3.18 -12.00 -3.27
CA PRO A 18 4.16 -11.99 -4.36
C PRO A 18 3.83 -11.00 -5.49
N ALA A 19 2.55 -10.85 -5.84
CA ALA A 19 2.10 -9.93 -6.88
C ALA A 19 2.37 -8.46 -6.49
N HIS A 20 2.13 -8.09 -5.23
CA HIS A 20 2.35 -6.74 -4.71
C HIS A 20 3.84 -6.37 -4.69
N LYS A 21 4.73 -7.36 -4.49
CA LYS A 21 6.19 -7.16 -4.51
C LYS A 21 6.82 -7.23 -5.91
N ALA A 22 6.03 -7.55 -6.94
CA ALA A 22 6.56 -7.69 -8.29
C ALA A 22 7.16 -6.36 -8.76
N LYS A 23 8.28 -6.42 -9.50
CA LYS A 23 9.00 -5.23 -9.97
C LYS A 23 8.09 -4.28 -10.74
N LEU A 24 7.25 -4.82 -11.62
CA LEU A 24 6.29 -4.05 -12.40
C LEU A 24 5.34 -3.24 -11.50
N VAL A 25 4.75 -3.90 -10.50
CA VAL A 25 3.80 -3.29 -9.56
C VAL A 25 4.51 -2.25 -8.69
N GLN A 26 5.70 -2.57 -8.18
CA GLN A 26 6.49 -1.63 -7.37
C GLN A 26 6.97 -0.40 -8.15
N SER A 27 7.28 -0.55 -9.44
CA SER A 27 7.59 0.59 -10.32
C SER A 27 6.37 1.47 -10.52
N TRP A 28 5.23 0.88 -10.84
CA TRP A 28 3.98 1.61 -11.04
C TRP A 28 3.55 2.37 -9.77
N LEU A 29 3.64 1.73 -8.59
CA LEU A 29 3.31 2.39 -7.32
C LEU A 29 4.19 3.59 -7.01
N LYS A 30 5.47 3.59 -7.42
CA LYS A 30 6.36 4.75 -7.22
C LYS A 30 5.98 5.94 -8.10
N GLU A 31 5.34 5.69 -9.23
CA GLU A 31 4.89 6.72 -10.17
C GLU A 31 3.53 7.29 -9.76
N GLU A 32 2.62 6.43 -9.28
CA GLU A 32 1.23 6.80 -9.02
C GLU A 32 0.91 7.15 -7.56
N CYS A 33 1.64 6.57 -6.59
CA CYS A 33 1.37 6.82 -5.17
C CYS A 33 2.38 7.80 -4.59
N ALA A 34 1.87 8.94 -4.10
CA ALA A 34 2.69 9.96 -3.45
C ALA A 34 3.38 9.44 -2.18
N GLN A 35 2.71 8.55 -1.43
CA GLN A 35 3.27 7.92 -0.23
C GLN A 35 2.88 6.44 -0.18
N LEU A 36 3.90 5.58 -0.17
CA LEU A 36 3.77 4.14 0.01
C LEU A 36 4.37 3.77 1.37
N LEU A 37 3.61 3.06 2.19
CA LEU A 37 4.15 2.46 3.41
C LEU A 37 5.15 1.38 3.03
N GLY A 38 6.41 1.59 3.41
CA GLY A 38 7.48 0.66 3.08
C GLY A 38 7.22 -0.73 3.67
N LEU A 39 7.51 -1.78 2.88
CA LEU A 39 7.28 -3.18 3.26
C LEU A 39 8.00 -3.58 4.56
N GLN A 40 9.06 -2.89 4.95
CA GLN A 40 9.76 -3.11 6.23
C GLN A 40 8.90 -2.77 7.46
N HIS A 41 7.85 -1.97 7.29
CA HIS A 41 6.90 -1.63 8.35
C HIS A 41 5.76 -2.66 8.45
N LEU A 42 5.76 -3.66 7.58
CA LEU A 42 4.75 -4.71 7.53
C LEU A 42 5.37 -6.00 8.03
N ALA A 43 5.01 -6.37 9.26
CA ALA A 43 5.40 -7.66 9.79
C ALA A 43 4.69 -8.77 8.98
N PRO A 44 5.41 -9.83 8.57
CA PRO A 44 4.81 -10.94 7.84
C PRO A 44 3.74 -11.63 8.70
N ASN A 45 2.65 -12.06 8.06
CA ASN A 45 1.51 -12.74 8.70
C ASN A 45 0.85 -11.96 9.85
N SER A 46 0.98 -10.63 9.88
CA SER A 46 0.39 -9.78 10.93
C SER A 46 -0.93 -9.18 10.46
N THR A 47 -1.98 -10.02 10.41
CA THR A 47 -3.34 -9.60 10.04
C THR A 47 -3.98 -8.67 11.07
N ASP A 48 -3.45 -8.64 12.29
CA ASP A 48 -3.82 -7.69 13.34
C ASP A 48 -3.34 -6.26 13.04
N LEU A 49 -2.31 -6.10 12.21
CA LEU A 49 -1.73 -4.81 11.83
C LEU A 49 -2.29 -4.28 10.50
N THR A 50 -3.12 -5.05 9.81
CA THR A 50 -3.78 -4.65 8.57
C THR A 50 -5.26 -4.38 8.86
N PRO A 51 -5.71 -3.12 8.84
CA PRO A 51 -7.12 -2.79 9.11
C PRO A 51 -8.08 -3.57 8.21
N CYS A 52 -7.71 -3.83 6.95
CA CYS A 52 -8.52 -4.61 6.02
C CYS A 52 -8.72 -6.08 6.44
N ASP A 53 -7.78 -6.68 7.18
CA ASP A 53 -7.88 -8.08 7.63
C ASP A 53 -8.37 -8.20 9.08
N TYR A 54 -8.13 -7.18 9.91
CA TYR A 54 -8.59 -7.16 11.31
C TYR A 54 -10.11 -7.13 11.44
N TYR A 55 -10.81 -6.44 10.54
CA TYR A 55 -12.27 -6.28 10.59
C TYR A 55 -13.05 -7.36 9.81
N LEU A 56 -12.43 -8.49 9.46
CA LEU A 56 -13.08 -9.61 8.77
C LEU A 56 -14.00 -10.44 9.67
#